data_AF-A0A925C5G2-F1
#
_entry.id   AF-A0A925C5G2-F1
#
_cell.length_a   1.000
_cell.length_b   1.000
_cell.length_c   1.000
_cell.angle_alpha   90.00
_cell.angle_beta   90.00
_cell.angle_gamma   90.00
#
_symmetry.space_group_name_H-M   'P 1'
#
loop_
_entity.id
_entity.type
_entity.pdbx_description
1 polymer ?
#
loop_
_entity_poly.entity_id
_entity_poly.type
_entity_poly.pdbx_seq_one_letter_code
_entity_poly.pdbx_strand_id
1 'polypeptide(L)'
;MAIKRKAFLYLRGAMIFLALLLPMISLLPLGWLWLWERGWALYWLAAAFSLSIIGYAVQAIALRKSLKETPEPAPPELVASVAADPSWTAREQAAWTAVEAIASNVRPSELTDRDQVLNLGMRTIEAVARQIHPQDRNPLWKFTIPEALALIERVSADLRPFVIDNIPLGDQLTVGQVLKIYGWRSAIGMAERAYDIWRLIRLVNPVTAAAQEAREQITKHLYANVRDQMARQLAGAYVREVGRAAIDLYGGRLRVTQAQLAGHVSAQTLRDRGQASGRAEPLRILIAG
;
A
#
# COMPACT_ATOMS: atom_id res chain seq x y z
N MET A 1 -11.11 -1.08 46.32
CA MET A 1 -12.52 -1.25 45.90
C MET A 1 -12.74 -1.36 44.38
N ALA A 2 -11.88 -0.79 43.52
CA ALA A 2 -12.10 -0.76 42.06
C ALA A 2 -12.01 -2.13 41.33
N ILE A 3 -11.21 -3.07 41.83
CA ILE A 3 -10.99 -4.39 41.19
C ILE A 3 -12.24 -5.28 41.28
N LYS A 4 -12.94 -5.28 42.42
CA LYS A 4 -14.20 -6.03 42.61
C LYS A 4 -15.31 -5.54 41.67
N ARG A 5 -15.32 -4.24 41.31
CA ARG A 5 -16.33 -3.63 40.44
C ARG A 5 -16.17 -4.07 38.98
N LYS A 6 -14.93 -4.21 38.49
CA LYS A 6 -14.65 -4.73 37.13
C LYS A 6 -14.97 -6.22 37.00
N ALA A 7 -14.59 -7.03 37.99
CA ALA A 7 -14.91 -8.47 37.99
C ALA A 7 -16.42 -8.73 37.93
N PHE A 8 -17.22 -7.93 38.63
CA PHE A 8 -18.69 -8.05 38.61
C PHE A 8 -19.30 -7.65 37.25
N LEU A 9 -18.72 -6.68 36.55
CA LEU A 9 -19.12 -6.29 35.19
C LEU A 9 -18.84 -7.39 34.16
N TYR A 10 -17.67 -8.04 34.24
CA TYR A 10 -17.35 -9.17 33.36
C TYR A 10 -18.22 -10.40 33.63
N LEU A 11 -18.50 -10.71 34.90
CA LEU A 11 -19.37 -11.83 35.27
C LEU A 11 -20.82 -11.61 34.80
N ARG A 12 -21.32 -10.38 34.94
CA ARG A 12 -22.66 -10.00 34.49
C ARG A 12 -22.76 -9.97 32.96
N GLY A 13 -21.72 -9.50 32.27
CA GLY A 13 -21.62 -9.59 30.82
C GLY A 13 -21.57 -11.02 30.32
N ALA A 14 -20.80 -11.90 30.97
CA ALA A 14 -20.72 -13.31 30.65
C ALA A 14 -22.06 -14.03 30.87
N MET A 15 -22.80 -13.72 31.93
CA MET A 15 -24.15 -14.24 32.17
C MET A 15 -25.15 -13.81 31.10
N ILE A 16 -25.15 -12.52 30.72
CA ILE A 16 -26.06 -12.02 29.66
C ILE A 16 -25.70 -12.66 28.32
N PHE A 17 -24.40 -12.76 28.00
CA PHE A 17 -23.92 -13.41 26.79
C PHE A 17 -24.32 -14.89 26.77
N LEU A 18 -24.14 -15.60 27.89
CA LEU A 18 -24.53 -17.00 28.02
C LEU A 18 -26.05 -17.16 27.90
N ALA A 19 -26.84 -16.29 28.55
CA ALA A 19 -28.30 -16.32 28.46
C ALA A 19 -28.83 -16.06 27.05
N LEU A 20 -28.13 -15.27 26.23
CA LEU A 20 -28.46 -15.06 24.82
C LEU A 20 -27.97 -16.20 23.91
N LEU A 21 -26.80 -16.77 24.17
CA LEU A 21 -26.21 -17.80 23.33
C LEU A 21 -26.78 -19.19 23.60
N LEU A 22 -27.15 -19.51 24.84
CA LEU A 22 -27.70 -20.82 25.19
C LEU A 22 -28.92 -21.19 24.33
N PRO A 23 -29.94 -20.33 24.16
CA PRO A 23 -31.09 -20.66 23.32
C PRO A 23 -30.69 -20.82 21.84
N MET A 24 -29.81 -19.96 21.30
CA MET A 24 -29.34 -20.10 19.91
C MET A 24 -28.55 -21.39 19.69
N ILE A 25 -27.66 -21.75 20.62
CA ILE A 25 -26.87 -22.98 20.54
C ILE A 25 -27.78 -24.19 20.71
N SER A 26 -28.78 -24.14 21.59
CA SER A 26 -29.72 -25.25 21.82
C SER A 26 -30.65 -25.49 20.62
N LEU A 27 -31.00 -24.43 19.87
CA LEU A 27 -31.83 -24.52 18.67
C LEU A 27 -31.19 -25.33 17.54
N LEU A 28 -29.85 -25.36 17.45
CA LEU A 28 -29.13 -26.13 16.43
C LEU A 28 -29.34 -27.66 16.56
N PRO A 29 -29.01 -28.31 17.70
CA PRO A 29 -29.22 -29.74 17.87
C PRO A 29 -30.71 -30.11 17.98
N LEU A 30 -31.54 -29.31 18.67
CA LEU A 30 -32.98 -29.60 18.75
C LEU A 30 -33.68 -29.42 17.40
N GLY A 31 -33.34 -28.37 16.64
CA GLY A 31 -33.87 -28.17 15.29
C GLY A 31 -33.43 -29.27 14.33
N TRP A 32 -32.20 -29.75 14.45
CA TRP A 32 -31.70 -30.88 13.67
C TRP A 32 -32.43 -32.19 14.00
N LEU A 33 -32.60 -32.52 15.29
CA LEU A 33 -33.34 -33.71 15.73
C LEU A 33 -34.79 -33.69 15.23
N TRP A 34 -35.46 -32.54 15.35
CA TRP A 34 -36.83 -32.38 14.86
C TRP A 34 -36.94 -32.54 13.33
N LEU A 35 -35.98 -32.01 12.57
CA LEU A 35 -35.91 -32.18 11.11
C LEU A 35 -35.66 -33.64 10.74
N TRP A 36 -34.88 -34.36 11.55
CA TRP A 36 -34.59 -35.77 11.37
C TRP A 36 -35.81 -36.65 11.63
N GLU A 37 -36.52 -36.43 12.74
CA GLU A 37 -37.76 -37.16 13.09
C GLU A 37 -38.85 -37.01 12.03
N ARG A 38 -38.98 -35.82 11.42
CA ARG A 38 -39.95 -35.55 10.36
C ARG A 38 -39.51 -35.98 8.96
N GLY A 39 -38.27 -36.45 8.79
CA GLY A 39 -37.71 -36.82 7.48
C GLY A 39 -37.39 -35.63 6.57
N TRP A 40 -37.36 -34.41 7.10
CA TRP A 40 -37.12 -33.17 6.34
C TRP A 40 -35.65 -32.75 6.29
N ALA A 41 -34.78 -33.46 7.00
CA ALA A 41 -33.34 -33.16 7.09
C ALA A 41 -32.67 -33.05 5.71
N LEU A 42 -33.01 -33.92 4.76
CA LEU A 42 -32.47 -33.91 3.40
C LEU A 42 -32.90 -32.67 2.60
N TYR A 43 -34.18 -32.28 2.69
CA TYR A 43 -34.69 -31.07 2.02
C TYR A 43 -34.06 -29.80 2.58
N TRP A 44 -33.87 -29.75 3.91
CA TRP A 44 -33.20 -28.63 4.57
C TRP A 44 -31.72 -28.54 4.15
N LEU A 45 -30.99 -29.67 4.12
CA LEU A 45 -29.61 -29.73 3.61
C LEU A 45 -29.52 -29.26 2.16
N ALA A 46 -30.44 -29.72 1.30
CA ALA A 46 -30.47 -29.30 -0.11
C ALA A 46 -30.75 -27.79 -0.24
N ALA A 47 -31.66 -27.24 0.56
CA ALA A 47 -31.95 -25.81 0.60
C ALA A 47 -30.74 -25.00 1.11
N ALA A 48 -30.07 -25.44 2.18
CA ALA A 48 -28.86 -24.78 2.69
C ALA A 48 -27.71 -24.82 1.67
N PHE A 49 -27.52 -25.96 1.00
CA PHE A 49 -26.50 -26.14 -0.02
C PHE A 49 -26.76 -25.25 -1.24
N SER A 50 -28.00 -25.21 -1.74
CA SER A 50 -28.39 -24.33 -2.85
C SER A 50 -28.25 -22.85 -2.49
N LEU A 51 -28.62 -22.44 -1.27
CA LEU A 51 -28.40 -21.07 -0.79
C LEU A 51 -26.91 -20.72 -0.73
N SER A 52 -26.06 -21.65 -0.29
CA SER A 52 -24.61 -21.47 -0.27
C SER A 52 -24.02 -21.35 -1.68
N ILE A 53 -24.51 -22.13 -2.64
CA ILE A 53 -24.12 -22.01 -4.06
C ILE A 53 -24.52 -20.64 -4.61
N ILE A 54 -25.75 -20.19 -4.33
CA ILE A 54 -26.23 -18.87 -4.76
C ILE A 54 -25.38 -17.77 -4.14
N GLY A 55 -25.10 -17.83 -2.84
CA GLY A 55 -24.23 -16.88 -2.15
C GLY A 55 -22.83 -16.84 -2.75
N TYR A 56 -22.22 -18.00 -3.02
CA TYR A 56 -20.92 -18.08 -3.68
C TYR A 56 -20.96 -17.55 -5.12
N ALA A 57 -22.01 -17.85 -5.88
CA ALA A 57 -22.18 -17.35 -7.24
C ALA A 57 -22.36 -15.82 -7.26
N VAL A 58 -23.18 -15.27 -6.36
CA VAL A 58 -23.34 -13.82 -6.20
C VAL A 58 -22.02 -13.17 -5.80
N GLN A 59 -21.29 -13.75 -4.84
CA GLN A 59 -19.97 -13.25 -4.44
C GLN A 59 -18.97 -13.31 -5.59
N ALA A 60 -18.94 -14.40 -6.36
CA ALA A 60 -18.06 -14.55 -7.51
C ALA A 60 -18.43 -13.57 -8.64
N ILE A 61 -19.72 -13.33 -8.88
CA ILE A 61 -20.20 -12.34 -9.85
C ILE A 61 -19.89 -10.93 -9.37
N ALA A 62 -20.05 -10.63 -8.07
CA ALA A 62 -19.71 -9.34 -7.48
C ALA A 62 -18.21 -9.08 -7.55
N LEU A 63 -17.36 -10.05 -7.22
CA LEU A 63 -15.90 -9.94 -7.40
C LEU A 63 -15.54 -9.75 -8.88
N ARG A 64 -16.17 -10.51 -9.79
CA ARG A 64 -15.95 -10.34 -11.24
C ARG A 64 -16.40 -8.96 -11.71
N LYS A 65 -17.52 -8.43 -11.21
CA LYS A 65 -17.99 -7.08 -11.52
C LYS A 65 -17.02 -6.04 -10.97
N SER A 66 -16.60 -6.13 -9.70
CA SER A 66 -15.59 -5.23 -9.15
C SER A 66 -14.26 -5.32 -9.88
N LEU A 67 -13.84 -6.49 -10.35
CA LEU A 67 -12.65 -6.65 -11.18
C LEU A 67 -12.83 -6.11 -12.61
N LYS A 68 -14.07 -6.05 -13.12
CA LYS A 68 -14.42 -5.54 -14.46
C LYS A 68 -14.74 -4.03 -14.45
N GLU A 69 -15.16 -3.51 -13.30
CA GLU A 69 -15.36 -2.09 -12.99
C GLU A 69 -14.08 -1.43 -12.46
N THR A 70 -13.15 -2.21 -11.92
CA THR A 70 -11.74 -1.80 -11.86
C THR A 70 -11.34 -1.63 -13.32
N PRO A 71 -10.92 -0.43 -13.76
CA PRO A 71 -10.48 -0.22 -15.12
C PRO A 71 -9.50 -1.34 -15.47
N GLU A 72 -9.79 -2.07 -16.53
CA GLU A 72 -8.84 -3.03 -17.11
C GLU A 72 -7.51 -2.29 -17.17
N PRO A 73 -6.45 -2.78 -16.49
CA PRO A 73 -5.19 -2.07 -16.46
C PRO A 73 -4.82 -1.88 -17.92
N ALA A 74 -4.73 -0.62 -18.33
CA ALA A 74 -4.47 -0.30 -19.71
C ALA A 74 -3.27 -1.16 -20.16
N PRO A 75 -3.29 -1.69 -21.40
CA PRO A 75 -2.15 -2.42 -21.95
C PRO A 75 -0.86 -1.69 -21.57
N PRO A 76 0.26 -2.37 -21.29
CA PRO A 76 1.50 -1.70 -20.89
C PRO A 76 1.95 -0.55 -21.83
N GLU A 77 1.40 -0.48 -23.04
CA GLU A 77 1.54 0.61 -24.02
C GLU A 77 0.71 1.88 -23.72
N LEU A 78 -0.28 1.82 -22.82
CA LEU A 78 -1.27 2.87 -22.50
C LEU A 78 -1.22 3.32 -21.03
N VAL A 79 -0.18 2.97 -20.26
CA VAL A 79 0.23 3.88 -19.17
C VAL A 79 0.75 5.11 -19.89
N ALA A 80 -0.17 6.05 -20.15
CA ALA A 80 0.06 7.26 -20.92
C ALA A 80 1.47 7.74 -20.66
N SER A 81 2.32 7.70 -21.69
CA SER A 81 3.63 8.33 -21.66
C SER A 81 3.38 9.72 -21.10
N VAL A 82 3.76 9.95 -19.85
CA VAL A 82 3.47 11.23 -19.21
C VAL A 82 4.21 12.24 -20.09
N ALA A 83 3.44 13.07 -20.79
CA ALA A 83 3.97 13.88 -21.86
C ALA A 83 5.11 14.72 -21.28
N ALA A 84 6.25 14.71 -21.98
CA ALA A 84 7.40 15.52 -21.60
C ALA A 84 6.93 16.97 -21.42
N ASP A 85 7.44 17.65 -20.40
CA ASP A 85 7.08 19.04 -20.16
C ASP A 85 7.45 19.86 -21.42
N PRO A 86 6.51 20.60 -22.03
CA PRO A 86 6.79 21.40 -23.22
C PRO A 86 7.90 22.44 -23.01
N SER A 87 8.17 22.83 -21.77
CA SER A 87 9.24 23.77 -21.41
C SER A 87 10.65 23.16 -21.42
N TRP A 88 10.77 21.83 -21.54
CA TRP A 88 12.06 21.15 -21.55
C TRP A 88 12.84 21.35 -22.84
N THR A 89 14.14 21.57 -22.68
CA THR A 89 15.12 21.59 -23.77
C THR A 89 15.26 20.21 -24.41
N ALA A 90 15.84 20.15 -25.62
CA ALA A 90 16.08 18.89 -26.32
C ALA A 90 16.92 17.88 -25.50
N ARG A 91 17.85 18.37 -24.66
CA ARG A 91 18.64 17.50 -23.76
C ARG A 91 17.81 16.92 -22.63
N GLU A 92 16.90 17.71 -22.06
CA GLU A 92 16.00 17.28 -20.99
C GLU A 92 14.93 16.31 -21.51
N GLN A 93 14.44 16.52 -22.73
CA GLN A 93 13.57 15.57 -23.42
C GLN A 93 14.30 14.24 -23.68
N ALA A 94 15.56 14.27 -24.11
CA ALA A 94 16.36 13.05 -24.25
C ALA A 94 16.60 12.36 -22.90
N ALA A 95 16.75 13.12 -21.81
CA ALA A 95 16.86 12.58 -20.46
C ALA A 95 15.57 11.90 -20.03
N TRP A 96 14.42 12.50 -20.35
CA TRP A 96 13.10 11.91 -20.09
C TRP A 96 12.90 10.60 -20.83
N THR A 97 13.33 10.50 -22.09
CA THR A 97 13.29 9.24 -22.84
C THR A 97 14.10 8.14 -22.14
N ALA A 98 15.27 8.48 -21.58
CA ALA A 98 16.06 7.53 -20.79
C ALA A 98 15.35 7.12 -19.49
N VAL A 99 14.66 8.04 -18.82
CA VAL A 99 13.82 7.74 -17.64
C VAL A 99 12.69 6.78 -18.01
N GLU A 100 11.97 7.01 -19.11
CA GLU A 100 10.86 6.15 -19.54
C GLU A 100 11.35 4.75 -19.95
N ALA A 101 12.57 4.66 -20.53
CA ALA A 101 13.23 3.38 -20.78
C ALA A 101 13.55 2.62 -19.48
N ILE A 102 13.92 3.33 -18.41
CA ILE A 102 14.11 2.70 -17.09
C ILE A 102 12.75 2.28 -16.53
N ALA A 103 11.74 3.16 -16.57
CA ALA A 103 10.40 2.93 -16.02
C ALA A 103 9.70 1.72 -16.66
N SER A 104 9.84 1.54 -17.98
CA SER A 104 9.26 0.40 -18.72
C SER A 104 9.94 -0.94 -18.43
N ASN A 105 11.21 -0.92 -18.02
CA ASN A 105 12.00 -2.13 -17.75
C ASN A 105 12.13 -2.47 -16.25
N VAL A 106 11.41 -1.79 -15.36
CA VAL A 106 11.52 -2.06 -13.92
C VAL A 106 10.97 -3.43 -13.56
N ARG A 107 11.74 -4.18 -12.77
CA ARG A 107 11.31 -5.47 -12.22
C ARG A 107 10.59 -5.29 -10.88
N PRO A 108 9.51 -6.05 -10.60
CA PRO A 108 8.82 -6.02 -9.30
C PRO A 108 9.75 -6.23 -8.09
N SER A 109 10.82 -7.01 -8.28
CA SER A 109 11.81 -7.29 -7.24
C SER A 109 12.54 -6.04 -6.75
N GLU A 110 12.67 -4.99 -7.57
CA GLU A 110 13.40 -3.77 -7.23
C GLU A 110 12.70 -2.92 -6.15
N LEU A 111 11.40 -3.15 -5.89
CA LEU A 111 10.68 -2.54 -4.77
C LEU A 111 10.65 -3.42 -3.51
N THR A 112 11.23 -4.60 -3.56
CA THR A 112 11.13 -5.57 -2.45
C THR A 112 12.12 -5.24 -1.33
N ASP A 113 13.17 -4.48 -1.62
CA ASP A 113 14.25 -4.18 -0.68
C ASP A 113 14.56 -2.68 -0.68
N ARG A 114 14.84 -2.12 0.50
CA ARG A 114 15.27 -0.73 0.68
C ARG A 114 16.46 -0.41 -0.22
N ASP A 115 17.47 -1.28 -0.25
CA ASP A 115 18.69 -1.01 -1.01
C ASP A 115 18.42 -1.03 -2.53
N GLN A 116 17.49 -1.88 -2.98
CA GLN A 116 17.09 -1.93 -4.39
C GLN A 116 16.30 -0.68 -4.80
N VAL A 117 15.41 -0.18 -3.93
CA VAL A 117 14.68 1.08 -4.19
C VAL A 117 15.65 2.25 -4.28
N LEU A 118 16.61 2.34 -3.35
CA LEU A 118 17.63 3.39 -3.37
C LEU A 118 18.51 3.30 -4.63
N ASN A 119 18.93 2.10 -5.00
CA ASN A 119 19.71 1.88 -6.22
C ASN A 119 18.91 2.23 -7.48
N LEU A 120 17.62 1.91 -7.54
CA LEU A 120 16.74 2.29 -8.64
C LEU A 120 16.67 3.82 -8.77
N GLY A 121 16.47 4.54 -7.66
CA GLY A 121 16.48 6.00 -7.64
C GLY A 121 17.81 6.59 -8.12
N MET A 122 18.93 6.10 -7.57
CA MET A 122 20.27 6.53 -7.97
C MET A 122 20.57 6.28 -9.45
N ARG A 123 20.18 5.12 -9.97
CA ARG A 123 20.36 4.74 -11.38
C ARG A 123 19.56 5.66 -12.31
N THR A 124 18.36 6.07 -11.89
CA THR A 124 17.54 7.07 -12.60
C THR A 124 18.19 8.45 -12.58
N ILE A 125 18.64 8.94 -11.42
CA ILE A 125 19.31 10.24 -11.29
C ILE A 125 20.59 10.27 -12.14
N GLU A 126 21.37 9.19 -12.12
CA GLU A 126 22.59 9.07 -12.91
C GLU A 126 22.33 9.09 -14.42
N ALA A 127 21.29 8.40 -14.89
CA ALA A 127 20.89 8.43 -16.30
C ALA A 127 20.55 9.86 -16.76
N VAL A 128 19.80 10.61 -15.94
CA VAL A 128 19.47 12.01 -16.21
C VAL A 128 20.72 12.89 -16.20
N ALA A 129 21.57 12.76 -15.17
CA ALA A 129 22.78 13.56 -15.00
C ALA A 129 23.74 13.41 -16.21
N ARG A 130 23.95 12.17 -16.68
CA ARG A 130 24.79 11.89 -17.85
C ARG A 130 24.23 12.48 -19.14
N GLN A 131 22.92 12.49 -19.30
CA GLN A 131 22.28 13.02 -20.51
C GLN A 131 22.33 14.56 -20.55
N ILE A 132 22.17 15.22 -19.40
CA ILE A 132 22.20 16.69 -19.31
C ILE A 132 23.64 17.22 -19.33
N HIS A 133 24.58 16.52 -18.69
CA HIS A 133 26.00 16.93 -18.59
C HIS A 133 26.97 15.86 -19.15
N PRO A 134 26.95 15.57 -20.46
CA PRO A 134 27.71 14.46 -21.05
C PRO A 134 29.23 14.66 -21.05
N GLN A 135 29.72 15.90 -20.94
CA GLN A 135 31.16 16.19 -20.95
C GLN A 135 31.80 16.09 -19.55
N ASP A 136 30.99 15.92 -18.50
CA ASP A 136 31.47 15.82 -17.14
C ASP A 136 31.82 14.39 -16.77
N ARG A 137 33.00 14.19 -16.16
CA ARG A 137 33.44 12.86 -15.71
C ARG A 137 32.63 12.31 -14.53
N ASN A 138 32.01 13.18 -13.74
CA ASN A 138 31.23 12.79 -12.57
C ASN A 138 30.00 13.68 -12.39
N PRO A 139 29.00 13.56 -13.28
CA PRO A 139 27.85 14.48 -13.33
C PRO A 139 26.90 14.27 -12.14
N LEU A 140 26.89 13.08 -11.53
CA LEU A 140 25.98 12.68 -10.47
C LEU A 140 26.10 13.52 -9.18
N TRP A 141 27.26 14.09 -8.87
CA TRP A 141 27.49 14.78 -7.59
C TRP A 141 27.50 16.31 -7.72
N LYS A 142 26.97 16.85 -8.82
CA LYS A 142 26.94 18.29 -9.11
C LYS A 142 25.70 18.99 -8.55
N PHE A 143 25.40 18.76 -7.28
CA PHE A 143 24.34 19.47 -6.58
C PHE A 143 24.71 19.67 -5.10
N THR A 144 24.11 20.67 -4.49
CA THR A 144 24.31 21.04 -3.08
C THR A 144 23.39 20.22 -2.17
N ILE A 145 23.71 20.15 -0.88
CA ILE A 145 22.87 19.46 0.11
C ILE A 145 21.42 20.01 0.12
N PRO A 146 21.17 21.34 0.09
CA PRO A 146 19.80 21.88 0.01
C PRO A 146 19.03 21.40 -1.23
N GLU A 147 19.69 21.32 -2.38
CA GLU A 147 19.09 20.82 -3.61
C GLU A 147 18.75 19.31 -3.51
N ALA A 148 19.58 18.53 -2.81
CA ALA A 148 19.29 17.12 -2.52
C ALA A 148 18.03 16.97 -1.64
N LEU A 149 17.87 17.83 -0.63
CA LEU A 149 16.70 17.83 0.23
C LEU A 149 15.44 18.26 -0.54
N ALA A 150 15.55 19.26 -1.41
CA ALA A 150 14.45 19.70 -2.27
C ALA A 150 14.00 18.59 -3.23
N LEU A 151 14.95 17.81 -3.77
CA LEU A 151 14.64 16.62 -4.58
C LEU A 151 13.81 15.61 -3.77
N ILE A 152 14.24 15.27 -2.55
CA ILE A 152 13.54 14.32 -1.68
C ILE A 152 12.14 14.84 -1.31
N GLU A 153 12.02 16.12 -0.97
CA GLU A 153 10.75 16.77 -0.65
C GLU A 153 9.78 16.66 -1.82
N ARG A 154 10.24 17.04 -3.02
CA ARG A 154 9.40 17.02 -4.22
C ARG A 154 8.97 15.61 -4.61
N VAL A 155 9.90 14.67 -4.66
CA VAL A 155 9.57 13.26 -4.95
C VAL A 155 8.58 12.71 -3.92
N SER A 156 8.73 13.05 -2.64
CA SER A 156 7.80 12.64 -1.59
C SER A 156 6.42 13.29 -1.74
N ALA A 157 6.36 14.55 -2.17
CA ALA A 157 5.12 15.28 -2.43
C ALA A 157 4.37 14.70 -3.63
N ASP A 158 5.08 14.42 -4.72
CA ASP A 158 4.50 13.92 -5.97
C ASP A 158 4.10 12.42 -5.88
N LEU A 159 4.80 11.62 -5.06
CA LEU A 159 4.41 10.23 -4.79
C LEU A 159 3.19 10.10 -3.88
N ARG A 160 2.93 11.08 -3.01
CA ARG A 160 1.80 11.03 -2.06
C ARG A 160 0.45 10.79 -2.76
N PRO A 161 0.01 11.60 -3.75
CA PRO A 161 -1.25 11.36 -4.44
C PRO A 161 -1.25 10.01 -5.15
N PHE A 162 -0.13 9.61 -5.77
CA PHE A 162 -0.02 8.30 -6.41
C PHE A 162 -0.30 7.15 -5.43
N VAL A 163 0.27 7.21 -4.22
CA VAL A 163 0.04 6.22 -3.16
C VAL A 163 -1.43 6.19 -2.72
N ILE A 164 -2.05 7.36 -2.55
CA ILE A 164 -3.45 7.46 -2.12
C ILE A 164 -4.39 6.91 -3.20
N ASP A 165 -4.12 7.22 -4.47
CA ASP A 165 -5.03 6.91 -5.57
C ASP A 165 -4.88 5.47 -6.09
N ASN A 166 -3.68 4.88 -6.00
CA ASN A 166 -3.36 3.59 -6.61
C ASN A 166 -3.12 2.44 -5.61
N ILE A 167 -2.87 2.74 -4.32
CA ILE A 167 -2.70 1.70 -3.30
C ILE A 167 -4.00 1.54 -2.50
N PRO A 168 -4.58 0.32 -2.42
CA PRO A 168 -5.73 0.07 -1.57
C PRO A 168 -5.41 0.43 -0.12
N LEU A 169 -6.25 1.26 0.50
CA LEU A 169 -6.06 1.76 1.86
C LEU A 169 -4.77 2.61 2.01
N GLY A 170 -4.30 3.27 0.94
CA GLY A 170 -3.07 4.08 0.96
C GLY A 170 -3.08 5.21 1.99
N ASP A 171 -4.25 5.79 2.27
CA ASP A 171 -4.50 6.81 3.29
C ASP A 171 -4.52 6.26 4.73
N GLN A 172 -4.77 4.95 4.88
CA GLN A 172 -4.94 4.26 6.17
C GLN A 172 -3.76 3.34 6.51
N LEU A 173 -2.87 3.08 5.55
CA LEU A 173 -1.69 2.24 5.71
C LEU A 173 -0.67 2.92 6.63
N THR A 174 -0.49 2.33 7.80
CA THR A 174 0.53 2.77 8.75
C THR A 174 1.90 2.20 8.37
N VAL A 175 2.97 2.95 8.67
CA VAL A 175 4.35 2.47 8.52
C VAL A 175 4.58 1.16 9.29
N GLY A 176 3.95 1.01 10.45
CA GLY A 176 4.00 -0.23 11.24
C GLY A 176 3.39 -1.45 10.51
N GLN A 177 2.32 -1.27 9.73
CA GLN A 177 1.75 -2.35 8.92
C GLN A 177 2.67 -2.73 7.76
N VAL A 178 3.29 -1.75 7.10
CA VAL A 178 4.28 -2.01 6.04
C VAL A 178 5.47 -2.80 6.58
N LEU A 179 6.02 -2.40 7.74
CA LEU A 179 7.10 -3.11 8.40
C LEU A 179 6.71 -4.53 8.84
N LYS A 180 5.47 -4.74 9.30
CA LYS A 180 4.95 -6.08 9.63
C LYS A 180 4.86 -6.98 8.41
N ILE A 181 4.42 -6.47 7.26
CA ILE A 181 4.38 -7.22 6.00
C ILE A 181 5.79 -7.66 5.60
N TYR A 182 6.77 -6.75 5.70
CA TYR A 182 8.17 -7.08 5.44
C TYR A 182 8.72 -8.14 6.40
N GLY A 183 8.43 -8.00 7.70
CA GLY A 183 8.79 -8.99 8.72
C GLY A 183 8.14 -10.37 8.50
N TRP A 184 6.88 -10.41 8.06
CA TRP A 184 6.17 -11.66 7.77
C TRP A 184 6.77 -12.45 6.61
N ARG A 185 7.47 -11.80 5.67
CA ARG A 185 8.20 -12.52 4.61
C ARG A 185 9.22 -13.51 5.17
N SER A 186 9.86 -13.20 6.30
CA SER A 186 10.76 -14.12 7.02
C SER A 186 10.01 -15.24 7.75
N ALA A 187 8.77 -14.98 8.19
CA ALA A 187 7.93 -15.95 8.88
C ALA A 187 7.21 -16.93 7.93
N ILE A 188 7.15 -16.66 6.62
CA ILE A 188 6.60 -17.59 5.62
C ILE A 188 7.43 -18.89 5.54
N GLY A 189 8.70 -18.89 5.96
CA GLY A 189 9.47 -20.12 6.17
C GLY A 189 8.88 -21.05 7.25
N MET A 190 8.01 -20.53 8.12
CA MET A 190 7.27 -21.31 9.14
C MET A 190 5.93 -21.84 8.60
N ALA A 191 5.61 -21.67 7.31
CA ALA A 191 4.42 -22.27 6.70
C ALA A 191 4.59 -23.78 6.43
N GLU A 192 5.82 -24.31 6.45
CA GLU A 192 6.06 -25.77 6.34
C GLU A 192 5.51 -26.57 7.53
N ARG A 193 5.29 -25.93 8.70
CA ARG A 193 4.68 -26.58 9.87
C ARG A 193 3.14 -26.57 9.89
N ALA A 194 2.49 -25.84 8.99
CA ALA A 194 1.03 -25.88 8.85
C ALA A 194 0.54 -27.18 8.20
N TYR A 195 1.44 -27.97 7.61
CA TYR A 195 1.15 -29.22 6.92
C TYR A 195 0.60 -30.31 7.87
N ASP A 196 1.00 -30.29 9.15
CA ASP A 196 0.57 -31.30 10.12
C ASP A 196 -0.88 -31.12 10.58
N ILE A 197 -1.39 -29.89 10.64
CA ILE A 197 -2.80 -29.60 10.91
C ILE A 197 -3.68 -30.05 9.73
N TRP A 198 -3.14 -29.99 8.52
CA TRP A 198 -3.82 -30.32 7.27
C TRP A 198 -4.05 -31.84 7.10
N ARG A 199 -3.18 -32.68 7.67
CA ARG A 199 -3.30 -34.14 7.64
C ARG A 199 -4.56 -34.66 8.36
N LEU A 200 -5.01 -33.98 9.41
CA LEU A 200 -6.24 -34.30 10.14
C LEU A 200 -7.51 -33.95 9.35
N ILE A 201 -7.47 -32.91 8.52
CA ILE A 201 -8.61 -32.47 7.71
C ILE A 201 -8.78 -33.35 6.46
N ARG A 202 -7.66 -33.82 5.86
CA ARG A 202 -7.64 -34.68 4.67
C ARG A 202 -8.34 -36.04 4.88
N LEU A 203 -8.41 -36.53 6.13
CA LEU A 203 -9.10 -37.79 6.46
C LEU A 203 -10.63 -37.67 6.47
N VAL A 204 -11.18 -36.46 6.57
CA VAL A 204 -12.62 -36.27 6.85
C VAL A 204 -13.42 -35.95 5.57
N ASN A 205 -12.82 -35.38 4.51
CA ASN A 205 -13.54 -35.12 3.26
C ASN A 205 -12.65 -34.87 2.01
N PRO A 206 -12.43 -35.87 1.12
CA PRO A 206 -11.54 -35.75 -0.03
C PRO A 206 -12.00 -34.74 -1.10
N VAL A 207 -13.32 -34.48 -1.20
CA VAL A 207 -13.88 -33.49 -2.14
C VAL A 207 -13.50 -32.07 -1.71
N THR A 208 -13.46 -31.81 -0.40
CA THR A 208 -13.02 -30.51 0.11
C THR A 208 -11.52 -30.28 -0.09
N ALA A 209 -10.69 -31.33 -0.07
CA ALA A 209 -9.27 -31.21 -0.32
C ALA A 209 -8.98 -30.79 -1.77
N ALA A 210 -9.63 -31.43 -2.76
CA ALA A 210 -9.48 -31.06 -4.17
C ALA A 210 -10.00 -29.63 -4.46
N ALA A 211 -11.14 -29.25 -3.85
CA ALA A 211 -11.68 -27.90 -3.99
C ALA A 211 -10.80 -26.82 -3.34
N GLN A 212 -10.16 -27.13 -2.20
CA GLN A 212 -9.25 -26.21 -1.51
C GLN A 212 -7.91 -26.10 -2.23
N GLU A 213 -7.38 -27.17 -2.80
CA GLU A 213 -6.14 -27.14 -3.57
C GLU A 213 -6.33 -26.37 -4.89
N ALA A 214 -7.46 -26.57 -5.57
CA ALA A 214 -7.84 -25.75 -6.72
C ALA A 214 -8.03 -24.28 -6.34
N ARG A 215 -8.72 -24.00 -5.21
CA ARG A 215 -8.90 -22.64 -4.68
C ARG A 215 -7.54 -22.02 -4.34
N GLU A 216 -6.65 -22.73 -3.67
CA GLU A 216 -5.35 -22.23 -3.23
C GLU A 216 -4.45 -21.92 -4.42
N GLN A 217 -4.40 -22.78 -5.45
CA GLN A 217 -3.65 -22.52 -6.67
C GLN A 217 -4.19 -21.30 -7.42
N ILE A 218 -5.52 -21.23 -7.63
CA ILE A 218 -6.16 -20.09 -8.30
C ILE A 218 -5.88 -18.80 -7.51
N THR A 219 -5.99 -18.86 -6.18
CA THR A 219 -5.80 -17.73 -5.27
C THR A 219 -4.34 -17.25 -5.28
N LYS A 220 -3.37 -18.17 -5.20
CA LYS A 220 -1.93 -17.85 -5.26
C LYS A 220 -1.54 -17.19 -6.59
N HIS A 221 -1.99 -17.74 -7.71
CA HIS A 221 -1.67 -17.19 -9.04
C HIS A 221 -2.33 -15.83 -9.27
N LEU A 222 -3.59 -15.66 -8.85
CA LEU A 222 -4.29 -14.38 -8.99
C LEU A 222 -3.64 -13.30 -8.12
N TYR A 223 -3.32 -13.59 -6.86
CA TYR A 223 -2.66 -12.63 -5.97
C TYR A 223 -1.23 -12.29 -6.40
N ALA A 224 -0.45 -13.26 -6.88
CA ALA A 224 0.91 -13.00 -7.36
C ALA A 224 0.92 -12.06 -8.57
N ASN A 225 0.03 -12.28 -9.54
CA ASN A 225 -0.05 -11.45 -10.74
C ASN A 225 -0.49 -10.02 -10.41
N VAL A 226 -1.52 -9.86 -9.57
CA VAL A 226 -2.00 -8.53 -9.14
C VAL A 226 -0.90 -7.79 -8.37
N ARG A 227 -0.21 -8.47 -7.43
CA ARG A 227 0.89 -7.88 -6.66
C ARG A 227 2.03 -7.43 -7.57
N ASP A 228 2.45 -8.28 -8.50
CA ASP A 228 3.59 -7.99 -9.37
C ASP A 228 3.29 -6.88 -10.39
N GLN A 229 2.02 -6.73 -10.78
CA GLN A 229 1.56 -5.61 -11.62
C GLN A 229 1.55 -4.30 -10.84
N MET A 230 0.99 -4.29 -9.63
CA MET A 230 0.99 -3.13 -8.74
C MET A 230 2.41 -2.67 -8.40
N ALA A 231 3.31 -3.62 -8.09
CA ALA A 231 4.71 -3.33 -7.85
C ALA A 231 5.39 -2.69 -9.07
N ARG A 232 5.12 -3.19 -10.28
CA ARG A 232 5.64 -2.57 -11.52
C ARG A 232 5.13 -1.15 -11.73
N GLN A 233 3.83 -0.92 -11.53
CA GLN A 233 3.25 0.42 -11.66
C GLN A 233 3.83 1.40 -10.64
N LEU A 234 3.93 0.99 -9.37
CA LEU A 234 4.57 1.77 -8.31
C LEU A 234 6.02 2.11 -8.64
N ALA A 235 6.77 1.14 -9.17
CA ALA A 235 8.18 1.34 -9.46
C ALA A 235 8.37 2.27 -10.67
N GLY A 236 7.53 2.12 -11.70
CA GLY A 236 7.50 3.02 -12.85
C GLY A 236 7.13 4.45 -12.42
N ALA A 237 6.14 4.63 -11.55
CA ALA A 237 5.78 5.94 -11.01
C ALA A 237 6.94 6.55 -10.20
N TYR A 238 7.57 5.77 -9.33
CA TYR A 238 8.76 6.18 -8.59
C TYR A 238 9.89 6.66 -9.52
N VAL A 239 10.20 5.88 -10.56
CA VAL A 239 11.23 6.25 -11.56
C VAL A 239 10.86 7.54 -12.28
N ARG A 240 9.60 7.71 -12.69
CA ARG A 240 9.15 8.92 -13.38
C ARG A 240 9.24 10.17 -12.51
N GLU A 241 8.81 10.10 -11.25
CA GLU A 241 8.89 11.27 -10.35
C GLU A 241 10.33 11.59 -9.97
N VAL A 242 11.16 10.58 -9.68
CA VAL A 242 12.60 10.78 -9.47
C VAL A 242 13.27 11.37 -10.71
N GLY A 243 12.93 10.88 -11.89
CA GLY A 243 13.48 11.35 -13.16
C GLY A 243 13.08 12.79 -13.47
N ARG A 244 11.80 13.15 -13.29
CA ARG A 244 11.30 14.52 -13.46
C ARG A 244 12.00 15.47 -12.49
N ALA A 245 12.08 15.10 -11.21
CA ALA A 245 12.74 15.91 -10.20
C ALA A 245 14.26 16.04 -10.51
N ALA A 246 14.91 14.99 -10.99
CA ALA A 246 16.31 15.05 -11.42
C ALA A 246 16.52 15.95 -12.65
N ILE A 247 15.60 15.93 -13.62
CA ILE A 247 15.64 16.82 -14.78
C ILE A 247 15.54 18.29 -14.33
N ASP A 248 14.67 18.58 -13.37
CA ASP A 248 14.54 19.92 -12.80
C ASP A 248 15.77 20.32 -11.95
N LEU A 249 16.46 19.34 -11.37
CA LEU A 249 17.68 19.54 -10.60
C LEU A 249 18.82 19.97 -11.51
N TYR A 250 19.16 19.13 -12.48
CA TYR A 250 20.26 19.38 -13.41
C TYR A 250 19.92 20.46 -14.45
N GLY A 251 18.64 20.69 -14.73
CA GLY A 251 18.14 21.83 -15.50
C GLY A 251 18.19 23.17 -14.74
N GLY A 252 18.52 23.16 -13.44
CA GLY A 252 18.69 24.36 -12.62
C GLY A 252 17.39 24.98 -12.09
N ARG A 253 16.24 24.33 -12.29
CA ARG A 253 14.93 24.77 -11.79
C ARG A 253 14.72 24.52 -10.29
N LEU A 254 15.43 23.55 -9.71
CA LEU A 254 15.40 23.25 -8.27
C LEU A 254 16.40 24.07 -7.43
N ARG A 255 17.04 25.10 -8.01
CA ARG A 255 17.93 26.00 -7.25
C ARG A 255 17.17 26.69 -6.14
N VAL A 256 17.28 26.16 -4.92
CA VAL A 256 16.79 26.82 -3.70
C VAL A 256 17.64 28.07 -3.48
N THR A 257 17.14 29.20 -3.95
CA THR A 257 17.89 30.46 -3.89
C THR A 257 17.88 30.96 -2.45
N GLN A 258 18.96 31.57 -1.93
CA GLN A 258 18.98 32.14 -0.57
C GLN A 258 17.78 33.06 -0.28
N ALA A 259 17.22 33.72 -1.31
CA ALA A 259 15.99 34.51 -1.23
C ALA A 259 14.73 33.69 -0.88
N GLN A 260 14.62 32.44 -1.36
CA GLN A 260 13.53 31.54 -1.00
C GLN A 260 13.68 31.00 0.42
N LEU A 261 14.92 30.74 0.90
CA LEU A 261 15.16 30.41 2.31
C LEU A 261 14.86 31.61 3.23
N ALA A 262 15.24 32.83 2.82
CA ALA A 262 14.97 34.05 3.59
C ALA A 262 13.46 34.39 3.67
N GLY A 263 12.68 34.00 2.66
CA GLY A 263 11.22 34.15 2.63
C GLY A 263 10.44 33.00 3.27
N HIS A 264 11.09 31.88 3.60
CA HIS A 264 10.41 30.71 4.17
C HIS A 264 10.01 30.99 5.62
N VAL A 265 8.72 31.25 5.84
CA VAL A 265 8.14 31.38 7.18
C VAL A 265 7.59 30.03 7.59
N SER A 266 8.15 29.42 8.63
CA SER A 266 7.67 28.13 9.11
C SER A 266 6.21 28.23 9.59
N ALA A 267 5.46 27.13 9.49
CA ALA A 267 4.09 27.07 10.02
C ALA A 267 4.03 27.29 11.54
N GLN A 268 5.13 27.10 12.26
CA GLN A 268 5.26 27.51 13.66
C GLN A 268 5.40 29.02 13.77
N THR A 269 6.28 29.65 12.99
CA THR A 269 6.46 31.12 12.96
C THR A 269 5.19 31.86 12.53
N LEU A 270 4.38 31.30 11.62
CA LEU A 270 3.06 31.85 11.28
C LEU A 270 2.06 31.74 12.44
N ARG A 271 2.07 30.61 13.16
CA ARG A 271 1.24 30.43 14.37
C ARG A 271 1.69 31.35 15.50
N ASP A 272 3.00 31.52 15.69
CA ASP A 272 3.58 32.42 16.68
C ASP A 272 3.26 33.89 16.34
N ARG A 273 3.33 34.30 15.07
CA ARG A 273 2.86 35.62 14.62
C ARG A 273 1.36 35.81 14.82
N GLY A 274 0.56 34.79 14.55
CA GLY A 274 -0.88 34.81 14.78
C GLY A 274 -1.25 34.92 16.27
N GLN A 275 -0.44 34.33 17.16
CA GLN A 275 -0.61 34.43 18.61
C GLN A 275 -0.04 35.74 19.20
N ALA A 276 1.01 36.30 18.61
CA ALA A 276 1.64 37.56 19.04
C ALA A 276 0.74 38.79 18.84
N SER A 277 -0.22 38.74 17.92
CA SER A 277 -1.14 39.86 17.65
C SER A 277 -2.24 40.04 18.71
N GLY A 278 -2.33 39.17 19.72
CA GLY A 278 -3.49 39.11 20.63
C GLY A 278 -3.24 39.47 22.10
N ARG A 279 -2.00 39.65 22.56
CA ARG A 279 -1.71 40.04 23.96
C ARG A 279 -0.51 40.96 24.02
N ALA A 280 -0.72 42.17 24.56
CA ALA A 280 0.35 43.03 25.03
C ALA A 280 1.05 42.36 26.23
N GLU A 281 2.01 41.50 25.96
CA GLU A 281 2.95 40.98 26.96
C GLU A 281 4.25 41.78 26.94
N PRO A 282 4.93 41.93 28.09
CA PRO A 282 6.08 42.81 28.24
C PRO A 282 7.24 42.36 27.36
N LEU A 283 7.93 43.36 26.78
CA LEU A 283 9.05 43.23 25.85
C LEU A 283 10.10 42.23 26.37
N ARG A 284 10.35 41.14 25.62
CA ARG A 284 11.47 40.22 25.88
C ARG A 284 12.56 40.47 24.84
N ILE A 285 13.63 41.15 25.27
CA ILE A 285 14.84 41.32 24.46
C ILE A 285 15.78 40.15 24.77
N LEU A 286 16.15 39.39 23.74
CA LEU A 286 17.25 38.45 23.81
C LEU A 286 18.51 39.16 23.29
N ILE A 287 19.52 39.29 24.15
CA ILE A 287 20.87 39.69 23.73
C ILE A 287 21.70 38.42 23.68
N ALA A 288 22.13 38.03 22.48
CA ALA A 288 23.11 36.98 22.29
C ALA A 288 24.46 37.61 21.99
N GLY A 289 25.50 37.12 22.67
CA GLY A 289 26.91 37.41 22.41
C GLY A 289 27.60 36.20 21.79
#